data_AF-A0A8T1FEQ8-F1
#
_entry.id   AF-A0A8T1FEQ8-F1
#
_cell.length_a   1.000
_cell.length_b   1.000
_cell.length_c   1.000
_cell.angle_alpha   90.00
_cell.angle_beta   90.00
_cell.angle_gamma   90.00
#
_symmetry.space_group_name_H-M   'P 1'
#
loop_
_entity.id
_entity.type
_entity.pdbx_description
1 polymer ?
#
loop_
_entity_poly.entity_id
_entity_poly.type
_entity_poly.pdbx_seq_one_letter_code
_entity_poly.pdbx_strand_id
1 'polypeptide(L)'
;MAAEEWPEDTECRYKSQITIDTRDAAESAGCTTARHLQQKLVGDQEFCLQVDGHSVFTNRWDENILADWASIDNEMAIMTMYPHNTHKEMIKENGDNNVINSVPHLCDVIKGGNGLTRINGAAVISDSWMPQMAALWGGGYSFSKCHAERKVPVDSHTPWLWDGEEFMRSANYWTYGYDLYSPSRLGNVLFHNYSKKPASFWVSPMDPAKKNLDTEMGRNRVRLRIGMPFKGAVDTFELDKYGFGKVRSFESYLKFANITFEGWMNDTNSCGQLHWVPYENPTEVEETVGRGWKLYGEDATENYDDPEPILLDNGEDLQPEYINLGVDKNEETAQQVAVAQVKNAAAINDPLNDHMAAKLRQGEPSPFEMSSGSAMPTGIVLVLVLAIVFVTVSNDSKSRAIRRRVCVNMKNKAGRATE
;
A
#
# COMPACT_ATOMS: atom_id res chain seq x y z
N MET A 1 -2.66 -5.38 28.68
CA MET A 1 -3.33 -5.68 27.40
C MET A 1 -3.31 -7.17 27.09
N ALA A 2 -2.23 -7.80 26.59
CA ALA A 2 -2.27 -9.24 26.29
C ALA A 2 -2.53 -10.12 27.54
N ALA A 3 -1.88 -9.80 28.66
CA ALA A 3 -2.13 -10.47 29.95
C ALA A 3 -3.48 -10.09 30.61
N GLU A 4 -4.16 -9.05 30.12
CA GLU A 4 -5.50 -8.68 30.60
C GLU A 4 -6.58 -9.41 29.80
N GLU A 5 -6.39 -9.51 28.48
CA GLU A 5 -7.29 -10.25 27.57
C GLU A 5 -7.16 -11.77 27.74
N TRP A 6 -5.93 -12.25 27.94
CA TRP A 6 -5.62 -13.66 28.15
C TRP A 6 -4.87 -13.84 29.48
N PRO A 7 -5.56 -13.72 30.63
CA PRO A 7 -4.94 -13.81 31.94
C PRO A 7 -4.38 -15.21 32.25
N GLU A 8 -4.92 -16.24 31.61
CA GLU A 8 -4.47 -17.64 31.73
C GLU A 8 -3.24 -17.95 30.88
N ASP A 9 -2.87 -17.08 29.93
CA ASP A 9 -1.69 -17.24 29.11
C ASP A 9 -0.45 -16.80 29.91
N THR A 10 0.17 -17.73 30.64
CA THR A 10 1.40 -17.46 31.40
C THR A 10 2.62 -17.22 30.50
N GLU A 11 2.56 -17.65 29.24
CA GLU A 11 3.50 -17.31 28.17
C GLU A 11 2.74 -16.78 26.95
N CYS A 12 3.38 -15.98 26.10
CA CYS A 12 2.76 -15.48 24.87
C CYS A 12 2.34 -16.66 23.97
N ARG A 13 1.03 -16.88 23.77
CA ARG A 13 0.50 -17.98 22.94
C ARG A 13 1.00 -18.01 21.49
N TYR A 14 1.38 -16.85 20.95
CA TYR A 14 1.87 -16.72 19.58
C TYR A 14 3.40 -16.61 19.50
N LYS A 15 4.13 -16.94 20.57
CA LYS A 15 5.59 -16.84 20.63
C LYS A 15 6.30 -17.53 19.46
N SER A 16 5.77 -18.66 18.98
CA SER A 16 6.33 -19.39 17.83
C SER A 16 6.14 -18.68 16.48
N GLN A 17 5.27 -17.66 16.42
CA GLN A 17 5.00 -16.84 15.23
C GLN A 17 5.76 -15.49 15.28
N ILE A 18 6.53 -15.24 16.33
CA ILE A 18 7.23 -13.98 16.55
C ILE A 18 8.73 -14.22 16.48
N THR A 19 9.37 -13.61 15.49
CA THR A 19 10.83 -13.54 15.39
C THR A 19 11.27 -12.14 15.78
N ILE A 20 12.18 -12.05 16.77
CA ILE A 20 12.70 -10.77 17.26
C ILE A 20 14.18 -10.70 16.95
N ASP A 21 14.59 -9.65 16.24
CA ASP A 21 15.99 -9.33 16.00
C ASP A 21 16.42 -8.17 16.90
N THR A 22 16.82 -8.49 18.14
CA THR A 22 17.24 -7.46 19.11
C THR A 22 18.62 -6.92 18.76
N ARG A 23 18.77 -5.60 18.85
CA ARG A 23 20.00 -4.86 18.54
C ARG A 23 20.36 -3.91 19.67
N ASP A 24 21.66 -3.67 19.83
CA ASP A 24 22.14 -2.59 20.68
C ASP A 24 21.71 -1.24 20.09
N ALA A 25 21.29 -0.31 20.96
CA ALA A 25 20.96 1.05 20.55
C ALA A 25 22.16 1.78 19.91
N ALA A 26 23.40 1.41 20.27
CA ALA A 26 24.62 1.93 19.67
C ALA A 26 24.88 1.44 18.24
N GLU A 27 24.29 0.31 17.85
CA GLU A 27 24.39 -0.26 16.50
C GLU A 27 23.21 0.13 15.60
N SER A 28 22.22 0.83 16.16
CA SER A 28 21.05 1.30 15.43
C SER A 28 21.37 2.54 14.60
N ALA A 29 20.94 2.56 13.34
CA ALA A 29 21.28 3.62 12.38
C ALA A 29 20.09 4.15 11.55
N GLY A 30 18.87 4.04 12.07
CA GLY A 30 17.66 4.61 11.45
C GLY A 30 16.83 3.63 10.61
N CYS A 31 15.84 4.16 9.88
CA CYS A 31 14.79 3.36 9.24
C CYS A 31 15.30 2.47 8.09
N THR A 32 16.21 2.96 7.26
CA THR A 32 16.79 2.18 6.15
C THR A 32 17.53 0.94 6.64
N THR A 33 18.37 1.10 7.68
CA THR A 33 19.06 -0.03 8.32
C THR A 33 18.07 -1.00 8.94
N ALA A 34 17.07 -0.51 9.67
CA ALA A 34 16.05 -1.35 10.28
C ALA A 34 15.27 -2.17 9.24
N ARG A 35 14.84 -1.55 8.14
CA ARG A 35 14.11 -2.23 7.06
C ARG A 35 14.99 -3.22 6.30
N HIS A 36 16.26 -2.88 6.04
CA HIS A 36 17.21 -3.83 5.46
C HIS A 36 17.38 -5.10 6.33
N LEU A 37 17.44 -4.93 7.65
CA LEU A 37 17.51 -6.06 8.57
C LEU A 37 16.19 -6.83 8.63
N GLN A 38 15.05 -6.13 8.64
CA GLN A 38 13.72 -6.74 8.60
C GLN A 38 13.54 -7.64 7.37
N GLN A 39 14.03 -7.23 6.19
CA GLN A 39 13.94 -8.04 4.97
C GLN A 39 14.61 -9.41 5.11
N LYS A 40 15.61 -9.55 5.99
CA LYS A 40 16.28 -10.84 6.26
C LYS A 40 15.41 -11.81 7.07
N LEU A 41 14.35 -11.30 7.69
CA LEU A 41 13.38 -12.10 8.47
C LEU A 41 12.18 -12.52 7.63
N VAL A 42 12.03 -11.98 6.41
CA VAL A 42 10.96 -12.38 5.48
C VAL A 42 11.25 -13.79 4.98
N GLY A 43 10.33 -14.71 5.25
CA GLY A 43 10.40 -16.11 4.83
C GLY A 43 9.71 -16.34 3.49
N ASP A 44 9.03 -17.47 3.36
CA ASP A 44 8.28 -17.92 2.18
C ASP A 44 6.79 -17.56 2.25
N GLN A 45 6.39 -16.65 3.15
CA GLN A 45 5.00 -16.19 3.24
C GLN A 45 4.54 -15.58 1.92
N GLU A 46 3.24 -15.70 1.66
CA GLU A 46 2.60 -15.19 0.45
C GLU A 46 2.52 -13.65 0.47
N PHE A 47 2.03 -13.08 1.58
CA PHE A 47 1.84 -11.65 1.75
C PHE A 47 2.71 -11.10 2.88
N CYS A 48 3.22 -9.90 2.65
CA CYS A 48 4.05 -9.14 3.57
C CYS A 48 3.39 -7.80 3.87
N LEU A 49 3.35 -7.45 5.14
CA LEU A 49 2.91 -6.16 5.63
C LEU A 49 4.06 -5.51 6.42
N GLN A 50 4.55 -4.36 5.95
CA GLN A 50 5.43 -3.49 6.73
C GLN A 50 4.60 -2.35 7.32
N VAL A 51 4.74 -2.13 8.63
CA VAL A 51 4.06 -1.05 9.37
C VAL A 51 4.99 -0.47 10.43
N ASP A 52 4.66 0.71 10.92
CA ASP A 52 5.37 1.30 12.06
C ASP A 52 5.04 0.60 13.40
N GLY A 53 5.99 0.52 14.31
CA GLY A 53 5.79 -0.14 15.62
C GLY A 53 4.72 0.47 16.54
N HIS A 54 4.08 1.56 16.13
CA HIS A 54 2.99 2.26 16.83
C HIS A 54 1.74 2.38 15.94
N SER A 55 1.44 1.32 15.20
CA SER A 55 0.22 1.18 14.41
C SER A 55 -0.92 0.55 15.22
N VAL A 56 -2.14 0.89 14.83
CA VAL A 56 -3.39 0.42 15.42
C VAL A 56 -4.23 -0.20 14.31
N PHE A 57 -4.59 -1.47 14.48
CA PHE A 57 -5.39 -2.21 13.51
C PHE A 57 -6.86 -2.24 13.92
N THR A 58 -7.74 -2.19 12.92
CA THR A 58 -9.17 -2.45 13.10
C THR A 58 -9.46 -3.95 13.10
N ASN A 59 -10.64 -4.35 13.55
CA ASN A 59 -11.08 -5.73 13.41
C ASN A 59 -11.20 -6.13 11.93
N ARG A 60 -10.85 -7.38 11.61
CA ARG A 60 -10.84 -7.94 10.24
C ARG A 60 -9.95 -7.15 9.26
N TRP A 61 -8.91 -6.48 9.77
CA TRP A 61 -8.00 -5.70 8.95
C TRP A 61 -7.37 -6.53 7.83
N ASP A 62 -7.05 -7.80 8.12
CA ASP A 62 -6.40 -8.76 7.24
C ASP A 62 -7.33 -9.23 6.12
N GLU A 63 -8.59 -9.54 6.43
CA GLU A 63 -9.61 -9.86 5.43
C GLU A 63 -9.86 -8.68 4.48
N ASN A 64 -10.00 -7.48 5.04
CA ASN A 64 -10.30 -6.27 4.29
C ASN A 64 -9.14 -5.84 3.39
N ILE A 65 -7.90 -5.85 3.89
CA ILE A 65 -6.72 -5.49 3.10
C ILE A 65 -6.45 -6.51 1.99
N LEU A 66 -6.68 -7.80 2.23
CA LEU A 66 -6.57 -8.85 1.22
C LEU A 66 -7.64 -8.70 0.13
N ALA A 67 -8.89 -8.42 0.51
CA ALA A 67 -9.96 -8.18 -0.44
C ALA A 67 -9.70 -6.94 -1.29
N ASP A 68 -9.18 -5.87 -0.68
CA ASP A 68 -8.83 -4.64 -1.38
C ASP A 68 -7.66 -4.86 -2.34
N TRP A 69 -6.59 -5.53 -1.91
CA TRP A 69 -5.46 -5.89 -2.76
C TRP A 69 -5.88 -6.78 -3.94
N ALA A 70 -6.73 -7.78 -3.70
CA ALA A 70 -7.25 -8.66 -4.74
C ALA A 70 -8.07 -7.91 -5.79
N SER A 71 -8.71 -6.80 -5.42
CA SER A 71 -9.49 -5.96 -6.34
C SER A 71 -8.63 -5.22 -7.37
N ILE A 72 -7.33 -5.08 -7.12
CA ILE A 72 -6.38 -4.43 -8.03
C ILE A 72 -6.13 -5.27 -9.28
N ASP A 73 -6.25 -6.60 -9.16
CA ASP A 73 -5.96 -7.56 -10.24
C ASP A 73 -4.54 -7.40 -10.83
N ASN A 74 -3.56 -7.19 -9.96
CA ASN A 74 -2.14 -7.03 -10.32
C ASN A 74 -1.25 -7.76 -9.30
N GLU A 75 -0.59 -8.85 -9.71
CA GLU A 75 0.34 -9.63 -8.87
C GLU A 75 1.52 -8.78 -8.37
N MET A 76 1.89 -7.74 -9.11
CA MET A 76 2.98 -6.82 -8.78
C MET A 76 2.53 -5.59 -7.96
N ALA A 77 1.29 -5.59 -7.44
CA ALA A 77 0.75 -4.47 -6.68
C ALA A 77 1.32 -4.35 -5.27
N ILE A 78 1.60 -3.11 -4.87
CA ILE A 78 1.97 -2.72 -3.51
C ILE A 78 1.00 -1.64 -3.04
N MET A 79 0.19 -1.97 -2.03
CA MET A 79 -0.65 -0.98 -1.37
C MET A 79 0.17 -0.20 -0.35
N THR A 80 0.14 1.13 -0.41
CA THR A 80 0.96 2.00 0.43
C THR A 80 0.28 3.33 0.74
N MET A 81 0.53 3.88 1.93
CA MET A 81 0.05 5.19 2.37
C MET A 81 0.80 5.67 3.61
N TYR A 82 0.56 6.92 4.03
CA TYR A 82 0.71 7.31 5.42
C TYR A 82 -0.62 7.09 6.15
N PRO A 83 -0.66 6.21 7.15
CA PRO A 83 -1.90 5.98 7.90
C PRO A 83 -2.35 7.25 8.62
N HIS A 84 -3.67 7.43 8.71
CA HIS A 84 -4.26 8.48 9.52
C HIS A 84 -3.95 8.32 11.00
N ASN A 85 -3.96 9.44 11.73
CA ASN A 85 -4.02 9.39 13.19
C ASN A 85 -5.33 8.72 13.64
N THR A 86 -5.32 8.02 14.76
CA THR A 86 -6.55 7.46 15.35
C THR A 86 -7.48 8.58 15.82
N HIS A 87 -8.71 8.60 15.31
CA HIS A 87 -9.79 9.49 15.76
C HIS A 87 -11.04 8.68 16.10
N LYS A 88 -11.84 9.15 17.06
CA LYS A 88 -13.01 8.44 17.62
C LYS A 88 -14.03 8.08 16.55
N GLU A 89 -14.12 8.89 15.50
CA GLU A 89 -15.05 8.71 14.39
C GLU A 89 -14.55 7.71 13.35
N MET A 90 -13.28 7.29 13.38
CA MET A 90 -12.70 6.39 12.37
C MET A 90 -12.75 4.93 12.78
N ILE A 91 -12.97 4.65 14.07
CA ILE A 91 -13.09 3.29 14.57
C ILE A 91 -14.32 3.19 15.46
N LYS A 92 -15.20 2.23 15.16
CA LYS A 92 -16.44 2.00 15.90
C LYS A 92 -16.12 1.53 17.31
N GLU A 93 -17.11 1.64 18.21
CA GLU A 93 -16.93 1.23 19.61
C GLU A 93 -16.57 -0.25 19.77
N ASN A 94 -17.00 -1.10 18.84
CA ASN A 94 -16.66 -2.53 18.81
C ASN A 94 -15.29 -2.84 18.15
N GLY A 95 -14.51 -1.82 17.77
CA GLY A 95 -13.20 -2.01 17.12
C GLY A 95 -13.23 -2.20 15.60
N ASP A 96 -14.43 -2.28 15.00
CA ASP A 96 -14.57 -2.34 13.54
C ASP A 96 -14.18 -1.01 12.89
N ASN A 97 -13.63 -1.13 11.68
CA ASN A 97 -13.35 0.04 10.86
C ASN A 97 -14.62 0.86 10.59
N ASN A 98 -14.56 2.17 10.82
CA ASN A 98 -15.59 3.08 10.36
C ASN A 98 -15.17 3.68 9.02
N VAL A 99 -15.76 3.16 7.94
CA VAL A 99 -15.42 3.51 6.57
C VAL A 99 -15.68 5.00 6.33
N ILE A 100 -14.60 5.78 6.29
CA ILE A 100 -14.65 7.23 6.01
C ILE A 100 -14.54 7.51 4.50
N ASN A 101 -15.17 8.59 4.05
CA ASN A 101 -15.09 9.04 2.66
C ASN A 101 -13.79 9.83 2.35
N SER A 102 -12.69 9.46 2.98
CA SER A 102 -11.41 10.18 2.85
C SER A 102 -10.30 9.19 3.15
N VAL A 103 -9.51 8.85 2.14
CA VAL A 103 -8.35 7.97 2.29
C VAL A 103 -7.06 8.73 2.03
N PRO A 104 -5.98 8.46 2.78
CA PRO A 104 -4.68 9.06 2.52
C PRO A 104 -4.15 8.67 1.14
N HIS A 105 -3.52 9.62 0.46
CA HIS A 105 -2.85 9.42 -0.81
C HIS A 105 -1.53 10.17 -0.85
N LEU A 106 -0.46 9.48 -1.26
CA LEU A 106 0.87 10.08 -1.36
C LEU A 106 1.10 10.56 -2.79
N CYS A 107 1.11 11.87 -2.97
CA CYS A 107 1.30 12.46 -4.30
C CYS A 107 2.18 13.71 -4.33
N ASP A 108 2.53 14.28 -3.17
CA ASP A 108 3.25 15.55 -3.09
C ASP A 108 4.65 15.40 -2.49
N VAL A 109 5.61 16.10 -3.08
CA VAL A 109 7.01 16.08 -2.65
C VAL A 109 7.57 17.49 -2.44
N ILE A 110 8.51 17.59 -1.54
CA ILE A 110 9.28 18.80 -1.27
C ILE A 110 10.77 18.49 -1.23
N LYS A 111 11.59 19.54 -1.37
CA LYS A 111 13.01 19.48 -1.06
C LYS A 111 13.19 19.37 0.46
N GLY A 112 13.70 18.22 0.92
CA GLY A 112 14.02 17.95 2.31
C GLY A 112 15.17 18.83 2.85
N GLY A 113 15.40 18.76 4.16
CA GLY A 113 16.42 19.58 4.83
C GLY A 113 17.85 19.27 4.40
N ASN A 114 18.08 18.04 3.90
CA ASN A 114 19.34 17.64 3.28
C ASN A 114 19.38 17.89 1.76
N GLY A 115 18.34 18.46 1.17
CA GLY A 115 18.22 18.71 -0.26
C GLY A 115 17.77 17.51 -1.11
N LEU A 116 17.54 16.34 -0.52
CA LEU A 116 16.94 15.18 -1.19
C LEU A 116 15.42 15.29 -1.19
N THR A 117 14.77 14.52 -2.06
CA THR A 117 13.31 14.46 -2.17
C THR A 117 12.69 13.90 -0.89
N ARG A 118 11.68 14.59 -0.36
CA ARG A 118 10.90 14.19 0.80
C ARG A 118 9.43 14.22 0.43
N ILE A 119 8.68 13.19 0.80
CA ILE A 119 7.22 13.22 0.70
C ILE A 119 6.70 14.25 1.71
N ASN A 120 5.93 15.23 1.24
CA ASN A 120 5.48 16.35 2.08
C ASN A 120 4.50 15.86 3.16
N GLY A 121 3.64 14.93 2.76
CA GLY A 121 2.53 14.44 3.55
C GLY A 121 1.57 13.61 2.72
N ALA A 122 0.54 13.07 3.38
CA ALA A 122 -0.60 12.53 2.66
C ALA A 122 -1.55 13.65 2.25
N ALA A 123 -1.89 13.68 0.97
CA ALA A 123 -3.12 14.26 0.48
C ALA A 123 -4.30 13.32 0.76
N VAL A 124 -5.48 13.69 0.28
CA VAL A 124 -6.70 12.91 0.46
C VAL A 124 -7.37 12.63 -0.86
N ILE A 125 -7.83 11.40 -1.02
CA ILE A 125 -8.79 11.02 -2.06
C ILE A 125 -10.14 10.77 -1.39
N SER A 126 -11.16 11.45 -1.87
CA SER A 126 -12.56 11.14 -1.57
C SER A 126 -13.09 10.14 -2.58
N ASP A 127 -14.07 9.34 -2.18
CA ASP A 127 -14.78 8.40 -3.05
C ASP A 127 -13.88 7.36 -3.73
N SER A 128 -12.79 6.99 -3.06
CA SER A 128 -11.89 5.90 -3.46
C SER A 128 -12.54 4.52 -3.23
N TRP A 129 -13.41 4.10 -4.15
CA TRP A 129 -14.07 2.78 -4.10
C TRP A 129 -13.17 1.61 -4.50
N MET A 130 -12.07 1.90 -5.20
CA MET A 130 -11.05 0.95 -5.63
C MET A 130 -9.67 1.52 -5.30
N PRO A 131 -8.64 0.70 -5.08
CA PRO A 131 -7.29 1.20 -4.88
C PRO A 131 -6.84 2.10 -6.03
N GLN A 132 -6.19 3.21 -5.70
CA GLN A 132 -5.80 4.25 -6.65
C GLN A 132 -4.31 4.20 -6.90
N MET A 133 -3.90 4.18 -8.16
CA MET A 133 -2.48 4.17 -8.52
C MET A 133 -1.76 5.39 -7.92
N ALA A 134 -0.59 5.16 -7.35
CA ALA A 134 0.25 6.16 -6.71
C ALA A 134 1.69 6.07 -7.26
N ALA A 135 2.45 7.16 -7.13
CA ALA A 135 3.86 7.18 -7.50
C ALA A 135 4.83 7.12 -6.31
N LEU A 136 4.29 7.28 -5.09
CA LEU A 136 5.06 7.44 -3.87
C LEU A 136 4.71 6.35 -2.86
N TRP A 137 5.74 5.83 -2.20
CA TRP A 137 5.69 4.81 -1.17
C TRP A 137 5.87 5.42 0.21
N GLY A 138 5.03 5.01 1.16
CA GLY A 138 5.11 5.43 2.56
C GLY A 138 5.55 4.27 3.46
N GLY A 139 6.50 4.54 4.35
CA GLY A 139 7.08 3.52 5.21
C GLY A 139 6.16 3.00 6.31
N GLY A 140 5.12 3.77 6.68
CA GLY A 140 4.20 3.44 7.75
C GLY A 140 3.15 2.39 7.40
N TYR A 141 2.97 2.10 6.10
CA TYR A 141 2.08 1.05 5.60
C TYR A 141 2.51 0.63 4.18
N SER A 142 2.86 -0.65 4.03
CA SER A 142 3.22 -1.27 2.75
C SER A 142 2.78 -2.73 2.73
N PHE A 143 1.76 -3.05 1.93
CA PHE A 143 1.18 -4.38 1.81
C PHE A 143 1.27 -4.92 0.38
N SER A 144 1.84 -6.11 0.23
CA SER A 144 2.05 -6.73 -1.08
C SER A 144 2.35 -8.22 -0.93
N LYS A 145 2.49 -8.92 -2.06
CA LYS A 145 3.15 -10.23 -2.07
C LYS A 145 4.59 -10.11 -1.57
N CYS A 146 5.04 -11.04 -0.73
CA CYS A 146 6.38 -10.96 -0.15
C CYS A 146 7.52 -11.04 -1.18
N HIS A 147 7.26 -11.45 -2.43
CA HIS A 147 8.28 -11.38 -3.47
C HIS A 147 8.76 -9.94 -3.72
N ALA A 148 7.95 -8.92 -3.45
CA ALA A 148 8.35 -7.51 -3.50
C ALA A 148 9.52 -7.23 -2.55
N GLU A 149 9.40 -7.64 -1.30
CA GLU A 149 10.43 -7.44 -0.28
C GLU A 149 11.69 -8.27 -0.57
N ARG A 150 11.54 -9.49 -1.10
CA ARG A 150 12.69 -10.34 -1.44
C ARG A 150 13.45 -9.88 -2.69
N LYS A 151 12.75 -9.35 -3.70
CA LYS A 151 13.35 -8.93 -4.98
C LYS A 151 13.91 -7.51 -4.96
N VAL A 152 13.30 -6.60 -4.19
CA VAL A 152 13.73 -5.20 -4.12
C VAL A 152 14.42 -4.95 -2.78
N PRO A 153 15.76 -5.03 -2.70
CA PRO A 153 16.47 -4.87 -1.45
C PRO A 153 16.49 -3.41 -0.98
N VAL A 154 16.38 -3.19 0.32
CA VAL A 154 16.66 -1.89 0.96
C VAL A 154 18.16 -1.72 1.10
N ASP A 155 18.67 -0.57 0.67
CA ASP A 155 20.10 -0.25 0.62
C ASP A 155 20.71 -0.12 2.02
N SER A 156 21.53 -1.11 2.41
CA SER A 156 22.18 -1.15 3.72
C SER A 156 23.20 -0.04 3.94
N HIS A 157 23.65 0.62 2.87
CA HIS A 157 24.71 1.65 2.89
C HIS A 157 24.12 3.07 2.94
N THR A 158 22.91 3.20 3.49
CA THR A 158 22.23 4.49 3.69
C THR A 158 21.86 4.76 5.16
N PRO A 159 22.78 4.56 6.13
CA PRO A 159 22.49 4.84 7.53
C PRO A 159 22.13 6.31 7.73
N TRP A 160 21.22 6.57 8.67
CA TRP A 160 20.73 7.90 9.05
C TRP A 160 20.01 8.66 7.92
N LEU A 161 19.65 7.99 6.83
CA LEU A 161 18.86 8.55 5.76
C LEU A 161 17.39 8.65 6.21
N TRP A 162 16.83 9.86 6.08
CA TRP A 162 15.41 10.13 6.37
C TRP A 162 14.79 10.78 5.13
N ASP A 163 15.09 12.05 4.88
CA ASP A 163 14.73 12.68 3.60
C ASP A 163 15.49 11.95 2.46
N GLY A 164 14.76 11.39 1.52
CA GLY A 164 15.25 10.63 0.36
C GLY A 164 14.90 9.14 0.38
N GLU A 165 14.75 8.52 1.55
CA GLU A 165 14.61 7.05 1.64
C GLU A 165 13.33 6.52 0.99
N GLU A 166 12.20 7.20 1.22
CA GLU A 166 10.90 6.78 0.70
C GLU A 166 10.78 7.01 -0.80
N PHE A 167 11.33 8.13 -1.29
CA PHE A 167 11.44 8.39 -2.72
C PHE A 167 12.30 7.33 -3.42
N MET A 168 13.45 6.98 -2.84
CA MET A 168 14.29 5.90 -3.37
C MET A 168 13.58 4.55 -3.35
N ARG A 169 12.81 4.24 -2.29
CA ARG A 169 12.02 3.01 -2.22
C ARG A 169 10.94 2.96 -3.30
N SER A 170 10.27 4.08 -3.54
CA SER A 170 9.27 4.25 -4.61
C SER A 170 9.88 3.96 -5.98
N ALA A 171 11.00 4.61 -6.30
CA ALA A 171 11.73 4.41 -7.55
C ALA A 171 12.24 2.97 -7.71
N ASN A 172 12.77 2.38 -6.65
CA ASN A 172 13.25 0.99 -6.69
C ASN A 172 12.10 0.02 -6.98
N TYR A 173 10.96 0.15 -6.31
CA TYR A 173 9.81 -0.70 -6.62
C TYR A 173 9.36 -0.56 -8.08
N TRP A 174 9.19 0.67 -8.54
CA TRP A 174 8.68 0.94 -9.88
C TRP A 174 9.60 0.43 -10.98
N THR A 175 10.92 0.62 -10.83
CA THR A 175 11.93 0.17 -11.81
C THR A 175 12.10 -1.36 -11.84
N TYR A 176 11.71 -2.06 -10.78
CA TYR A 176 11.61 -3.53 -10.71
C TYR A 176 10.25 -4.07 -11.19
N GLY A 177 9.36 -3.21 -11.69
CA GLY A 177 8.06 -3.60 -12.26
C GLY A 177 6.90 -3.66 -11.28
N TYR A 178 7.06 -3.18 -10.05
CA TYR A 178 5.96 -3.08 -9.10
C TYR A 178 5.18 -1.79 -9.29
N ASP A 179 3.87 -1.84 -9.02
CA ASP A 179 2.98 -0.69 -9.11
C ASP A 179 2.44 -0.35 -7.73
N LEU A 180 2.50 0.93 -7.36
CA LEU A 180 2.06 1.40 -6.04
C LEU A 180 0.61 1.84 -6.11
N TYR A 181 -0.15 1.57 -5.04
CA TYR A 181 -1.56 1.94 -4.92
C TYR A 181 -1.85 2.48 -3.54
N SER A 182 -2.58 3.59 -3.44
CA SER A 182 -3.29 3.94 -2.22
C SER A 182 -4.50 3.02 -2.05
N PRO A 183 -4.80 2.57 -0.83
CA PRO A 183 -5.95 1.69 -0.59
C PRO A 183 -7.27 2.36 -0.97
N SER A 184 -8.29 1.55 -1.24
CA SER A 184 -9.66 2.03 -1.23
C SER A 184 -10.11 2.29 0.20
N ARG A 185 -11.34 2.76 0.37
CA ARG A 185 -11.93 2.87 1.71
C ARG A 185 -12.00 1.52 2.45
N LEU A 186 -12.02 0.38 1.73
CA LEU A 186 -11.99 -0.95 2.33
C LEU A 186 -10.63 -1.26 2.96
N GLY A 187 -9.53 -0.99 2.24
CA GLY A 187 -8.17 -1.24 2.71
C GLY A 187 -7.61 -0.20 3.68
N ASN A 188 -8.38 0.85 4.01
CA ASN A 188 -8.01 1.82 5.05
C ASN A 188 -8.26 1.25 6.46
N VAL A 189 -7.49 0.23 6.84
CA VAL A 189 -7.74 -0.64 8.02
C VAL A 189 -6.79 -0.40 9.19
N LEU A 190 -5.80 0.45 9.00
CA LEU A 190 -4.70 0.69 9.93
C LEU A 190 -4.53 2.19 10.15
N PHE A 191 -4.30 2.56 11.41
CA PHE A 191 -4.06 3.92 11.86
C PHE A 191 -2.71 4.00 12.58
N HIS A 192 -2.22 5.22 12.76
CA HIS A 192 -0.91 5.48 13.34
C HIS A 192 -1.05 6.37 14.57
N ASN A 193 -0.36 6.03 15.67
CA ASN A 193 -0.33 6.89 16.85
C ASN A 193 0.74 7.99 16.67
N TYR A 194 0.31 9.22 16.39
CA TYR A 194 1.20 10.39 16.24
C TYR A 194 1.53 11.10 17.56
N SER A 195 1.26 10.47 18.71
CA SER A 195 1.62 11.01 20.03
C SER A 195 3.14 11.11 20.18
N LYS A 196 3.56 11.90 21.17
CA LYS A 196 4.99 12.11 21.44
C LYS A 196 5.67 10.77 21.77
N LYS A 197 6.78 10.49 21.08
CA LYS A 197 7.57 9.28 21.29
C LYS A 197 8.45 9.41 22.55
N PRO A 198 8.59 8.35 23.38
CA PRO A 198 9.40 8.40 24.59
C PRO A 198 10.91 8.41 24.31
N ALA A 199 11.32 7.86 23.17
CA ALA A 199 12.70 7.82 22.71
C ALA A 199 12.78 8.17 21.22
N SER A 200 13.92 8.72 20.80
CA SER A 200 14.18 9.13 19.43
C SER A 200 15.49 8.53 18.96
N PHE A 201 15.49 7.87 17.80
CA PHE A 201 16.71 7.30 17.22
C PHE A 201 17.75 8.37 16.88
N TRP A 202 17.36 9.65 16.80
CA TRP A 202 18.28 10.76 16.66
C TRP A 202 19.20 10.93 17.89
N VAL A 203 18.73 10.52 19.07
CA VAL A 203 19.49 10.50 20.32
C VAL A 203 20.17 9.12 20.45
N SER A 204 21.19 8.90 19.62
CA SER A 204 21.97 7.66 19.60
C SER A 204 23.26 7.82 20.42
N PRO A 205 23.71 6.78 21.15
CA PRO A 205 24.97 6.79 21.88
C PRO A 205 26.21 6.60 20.98
N MET A 206 26.03 6.47 19.66
CA MET A 206 27.11 6.36 18.69
C MET A 206 28.02 7.61 18.71
N ASP A 207 29.32 7.40 18.44
CA ASP A 207 30.28 8.48 18.24
C ASP A 207 29.76 9.53 17.22
N PRO A 208 29.69 10.82 17.59
CA PRO A 208 29.14 11.85 16.72
C PRO A 208 29.91 12.05 15.41
N ALA A 209 31.24 11.88 15.41
CA ALA A 209 32.05 12.06 14.21
C ALA A 209 31.77 10.94 13.20
N LYS A 210 31.72 9.69 13.67
CA LYS A 210 31.32 8.53 12.87
C LYS A 210 29.89 8.71 12.33
N LYS A 211 28.93 9.04 13.19
CA LYS A 211 27.53 9.25 12.77
C LYS A 211 27.41 10.31 11.68
N ASN A 212 28.14 11.42 11.81
CA ASN A 212 28.13 12.49 10.81
C ASN A 212 28.72 12.02 9.46
N LEU A 213 29.83 11.29 9.48
CA LEU A 213 30.43 10.72 8.28
C LEU A 213 29.51 9.70 7.60
N ASP A 214 28.93 8.78 8.36
CA ASP A 214 27.96 7.78 7.88
C ASP A 214 26.74 8.47 7.24
N THR A 215 26.23 9.52 7.90
CA THR A 215 25.12 10.34 7.40
C THR A 215 25.47 11.05 6.09
N GLU A 216 26.68 11.63 5.99
CA GLU A 216 27.15 12.29 4.78
C GLU A 216 27.27 11.31 3.62
N MET A 217 27.96 10.18 3.84
CA MET A 217 28.17 9.14 2.83
C MET A 217 26.84 8.55 2.35
N GLY A 218 25.89 8.26 3.25
CA GLY A 218 24.57 7.72 2.89
C GLY A 218 23.76 8.70 2.04
N ARG A 219 23.79 10.00 2.35
CA ARG A 219 23.12 11.04 1.54
C ARG A 219 23.80 11.22 0.18
N ASN A 220 25.13 11.23 0.14
CA ASN A 220 25.87 11.35 -1.12
C ASN A 220 25.73 10.10 -2.00
N ARG A 221 25.55 8.93 -1.40
CA ARG A 221 25.22 7.70 -2.13
C ARG A 221 23.89 7.82 -2.85
N VAL A 222 22.86 8.36 -2.21
CA VAL A 222 21.58 8.66 -2.89
C VAL A 222 21.79 9.62 -4.06
N ARG A 223 22.50 10.73 -3.83
CA ARG A 223 22.80 11.71 -4.88
C ARG A 223 23.51 11.09 -6.09
N LEU A 224 24.53 10.27 -5.83
CA LEU A 224 25.25 9.52 -6.85
C LEU A 224 24.30 8.63 -7.68
N ARG A 225 23.41 7.89 -7.01
CA ARG A 225 22.46 6.98 -7.68
C ARG A 225 21.46 7.70 -8.58
N ILE A 226 21.02 8.90 -8.21
CA ILE A 226 20.01 9.68 -8.96
C ILE A 226 20.63 10.76 -9.86
N GLY A 227 21.95 10.81 -9.98
CA GLY A 227 22.65 11.79 -10.81
C GLY A 227 22.64 13.23 -10.27
N MET A 228 22.34 13.44 -8.98
CA MET A 228 22.39 14.76 -8.37
C MET A 228 23.85 15.15 -8.03
N PRO A 229 24.30 16.39 -8.33
CA PRO A 229 25.63 16.85 -7.95
C PRO A 229 25.83 16.88 -6.43
N PHE A 230 27.03 16.50 -5.98
CA PHE A 230 27.42 16.57 -4.57
C PHE A 230 28.93 16.82 -4.39
N LYS A 231 29.32 17.12 -3.15
CA LYS A 231 30.72 17.20 -2.71
C LYS A 231 30.86 16.38 -1.42
N GLY A 232 32.07 15.89 -1.17
CA GLY A 232 32.39 15.18 0.07
C GLY A 232 32.46 13.67 -0.09
N ALA A 233 32.45 12.96 1.04
CA ALA A 233 32.64 11.50 1.07
C ALA A 233 31.40 10.77 0.57
N VAL A 234 31.58 9.61 -0.08
CA VAL A 234 30.50 8.76 -0.57
C VAL A 234 30.87 7.30 -0.42
N ASP A 235 29.91 6.49 0.02
CA ASP A 235 30.05 5.03 0.03
C ASP A 235 29.57 4.45 -1.31
N THR A 236 30.51 3.88 -2.06
CA THR A 236 30.26 3.24 -3.36
C THR A 236 30.23 1.71 -3.28
N PHE A 237 30.29 1.12 -2.09
CA PHE A 237 30.28 -0.32 -1.90
C PHE A 237 28.94 -0.92 -2.33
N GLU A 238 28.98 -2.06 -3.03
CA GLU A 238 27.79 -2.79 -3.52
C GLU A 238 26.76 -1.92 -4.29
N LEU A 239 27.16 -0.83 -4.97
CA LEU A 239 26.21 0.01 -5.71
C LEU A 239 25.37 -0.80 -6.71
N ASP A 240 25.98 -1.75 -7.41
CA ASP A 240 25.32 -2.60 -8.40
C ASP A 240 24.21 -3.46 -7.79
N LYS A 241 24.39 -3.93 -6.55
CA LYS A 241 23.41 -4.75 -5.82
C LYS A 241 22.13 -3.98 -5.46
N TYR A 242 22.26 -2.68 -5.22
CA TYR A 242 21.16 -1.82 -4.83
C TYR A 242 20.72 -0.89 -5.97
N GLY A 243 21.18 -1.15 -7.20
CA GLY A 243 20.82 -0.38 -8.38
C GLY A 243 19.34 -0.44 -8.73
N PHE A 244 18.91 0.44 -9.63
CA PHE A 244 17.55 0.40 -10.18
C PHE A 244 17.31 -0.88 -10.97
N GLY A 245 16.04 -1.29 -11.01
CA GLY A 245 15.61 -2.44 -11.79
C GLY A 245 15.68 -2.17 -13.29
N LYS A 246 15.52 -3.23 -14.08
CA LYS A 246 15.61 -3.18 -15.54
C LYS A 246 14.26 -3.27 -16.23
N VAL A 247 13.17 -3.39 -15.47
CA VAL A 247 11.82 -3.55 -16.02
C VAL A 247 11.30 -2.24 -16.60
N ARG A 248 11.60 -1.13 -15.92
CA ARG A 248 11.34 0.24 -16.40
C ARG A 248 12.48 1.16 -15.93
N SER A 249 12.81 2.18 -16.72
CA SER A 249 13.90 3.09 -16.41
C SER A 249 13.58 4.10 -15.30
N PHE A 250 14.60 4.56 -14.57
CA PHE A 250 14.42 5.64 -13.57
C PHE A 250 13.95 6.95 -14.21
N GLU A 251 14.33 7.24 -15.46
CA GLU A 251 13.84 8.41 -16.19
C GLU A 251 12.33 8.32 -16.43
N SER A 252 11.83 7.15 -16.84
CA SER A 252 10.39 6.92 -16.99
C SER A 252 9.66 7.01 -15.64
N TYR A 253 10.29 6.62 -14.53
CA TYR A 253 9.73 6.83 -13.19
C TYR A 253 9.56 8.32 -12.87
N LEU A 254 10.58 9.16 -13.13
CA LEU A 254 10.49 10.60 -12.91
C LEU A 254 9.35 11.24 -13.71
N LYS A 255 9.15 10.79 -14.97
CA LYS A 255 8.02 11.23 -15.81
C LYS A 255 6.69 10.78 -15.23
N PHE A 256 6.57 9.50 -14.82
CA PHE A 256 5.36 8.94 -14.20
C PHE A 256 4.99 9.64 -12.89
N ALA A 257 5.97 9.90 -12.03
CA ALA A 257 5.80 10.60 -10.76
C ALA A 257 5.66 12.13 -10.94
N ASN A 258 5.88 12.64 -12.14
CA ASN A 258 6.00 14.07 -12.44
C ASN A 258 6.90 14.79 -11.42
N ILE A 259 8.15 14.32 -11.30
CA ILE A 259 9.18 14.86 -10.40
C ILE A 259 10.40 15.27 -11.22
N THR A 260 10.93 16.47 -10.98
CA THR A 260 12.22 16.91 -11.55
C THR A 260 13.18 17.38 -10.45
N PHE A 261 14.47 17.13 -10.69
CA PHE A 261 15.56 17.65 -9.87
C PHE A 261 16.11 18.97 -10.40
N GLU A 262 15.64 19.41 -11.57
CA GLU A 262 15.94 20.70 -12.16
C GLU A 262 14.91 21.74 -11.71
N GLY A 263 15.37 22.96 -11.39
CA GLY A 263 14.48 24.01 -10.89
C GLY A 263 14.02 23.79 -9.45
N TRP A 264 12.77 24.17 -9.14
CA TRP A 264 12.20 24.07 -7.80
C TRP A 264 11.37 22.79 -7.66
N MET A 265 11.94 21.77 -7.00
CA MET A 265 11.31 20.47 -6.78
C MET A 265 9.90 20.54 -6.18
N ASN A 266 9.61 21.54 -5.36
CA ASN A 266 8.30 21.66 -4.71
C ASN A 266 7.16 22.04 -5.68
N ASP A 267 7.47 22.43 -6.92
CA ASP A 267 6.46 22.64 -7.97
C ASP A 267 6.02 21.33 -8.64
N THR A 268 6.60 20.20 -8.24
CA THR A 268 6.43 18.90 -8.88
C THR A 268 5.63 17.96 -7.98
N ASN A 269 4.64 17.26 -8.54
CA ASN A 269 3.77 16.34 -7.79
C ASN A 269 3.07 15.36 -8.74
N SER A 270 2.63 14.24 -8.18
CA SER A 270 1.86 13.18 -8.84
C SER A 270 0.38 13.18 -8.44
N CYS A 271 -0.19 14.33 -8.07
CA CYS A 271 -1.55 14.39 -7.52
C CYS A 271 -2.66 14.29 -8.59
N GLY A 272 -2.31 14.30 -9.86
CA GLY A 272 -3.23 13.96 -10.95
C GLY A 272 -3.53 12.46 -11.00
N GLN A 273 -4.56 12.07 -11.76
CA GLN A 273 -4.87 10.66 -11.98
C GLN A 273 -3.70 9.98 -12.72
N LEU A 274 -3.09 8.99 -12.07
CA LEU A 274 -2.08 8.16 -12.68
C LEU A 274 -2.71 6.99 -13.44
N HIS A 275 -2.05 6.58 -14.50
CA HIS A 275 -2.41 5.44 -15.34
C HIS A 275 -1.25 4.47 -15.42
N TRP A 276 -1.58 3.17 -15.53
CA TRP A 276 -0.59 2.12 -15.62
C TRP A 276 0.35 2.33 -16.82
N VAL A 277 1.65 2.10 -16.60
CA VAL A 277 2.69 2.24 -17.61
C VAL A 277 3.23 0.84 -17.97
N PRO A 278 3.23 0.45 -19.26
CA PRO A 278 3.79 -0.81 -19.70
C PRO A 278 5.24 -1.04 -19.28
N TYR A 279 5.62 -2.31 -19.13
CA TYR A 279 7.01 -2.68 -18.87
C TYR A 279 7.86 -2.44 -20.12
N GLU A 280 9.01 -1.77 -19.97
CA GLU A 280 10.00 -1.62 -21.04
C GLU A 280 10.71 -2.96 -21.31
N ASN A 281 10.91 -3.75 -20.26
CA ASN A 281 11.39 -5.13 -20.32
C ASN A 281 10.61 -6.02 -19.35
N PRO A 282 9.64 -6.83 -19.83
CA PRO A 282 8.77 -7.62 -18.95
C PRO A 282 9.44 -8.88 -18.38
N THR A 283 10.65 -9.26 -18.81
CA THR A 283 11.26 -10.57 -18.52
C THR A 283 11.26 -10.94 -17.02
N GLU A 284 11.73 -10.04 -16.16
CA GLU A 284 11.79 -10.29 -14.71
C GLU A 284 10.39 -10.37 -14.08
N VAL A 285 9.43 -9.62 -14.62
CA VAL A 285 8.03 -9.67 -14.16
C VAL A 285 7.38 -10.97 -14.58
N GLU A 286 7.58 -11.41 -15.82
CA GLU A 286 7.05 -12.69 -16.33
C GLU A 286 7.59 -13.89 -15.52
N GLU A 287 8.87 -13.85 -15.13
CA GLU A 287 9.43 -14.85 -14.21
C GLU A 287 8.79 -14.78 -12.82
N THR A 288 8.55 -13.57 -12.30
CA THR A 288 7.96 -13.36 -10.97
C THR A 288 6.52 -13.83 -10.89
N VAL A 289 5.69 -13.41 -11.85
CA VAL A 289 4.27 -13.78 -11.94
C VAL A 289 4.14 -15.27 -12.28
N GLY A 290 5.04 -15.77 -13.12
CA GLY A 290 5.13 -17.17 -13.50
C GLY A 290 3.85 -17.67 -14.16
N ARG A 291 3.61 -18.99 -14.04
CA ARG A 291 2.38 -19.67 -14.51
C ARG A 291 2.05 -19.42 -16.00
N GLY A 292 3.07 -19.16 -16.81
CA GLY A 292 2.93 -18.86 -18.24
C GLY A 292 2.38 -17.46 -18.54
N TRP A 293 2.29 -16.57 -17.55
CA TRP A 293 1.91 -15.18 -17.78
C TRP A 293 2.95 -14.47 -18.65
N LYS A 294 2.49 -13.78 -19.69
CA LYS A 294 3.28 -12.98 -20.61
C LYS A 294 2.61 -11.62 -20.78
N LEU A 295 3.41 -10.56 -20.80
CA LEU A 295 2.86 -9.21 -21.02
C LEU A 295 2.32 -9.10 -22.46
N TYR A 296 3.11 -9.58 -23.41
CA TYR A 296 2.74 -9.67 -24.82
C TYR A 296 2.47 -11.15 -25.12
N GLY A 297 1.22 -11.48 -25.47
CA GLY A 297 0.85 -12.84 -25.84
C GLY A 297 1.61 -13.31 -27.09
N GLU A 298 1.72 -14.63 -27.28
CA GLU A 298 2.38 -15.22 -28.46
C GLU A 298 1.68 -14.85 -29.79
N ASP A 299 0.41 -14.39 -29.74
CA ASP A 299 -0.38 -13.98 -30.90
C ASP A 299 -0.28 -12.48 -31.26
N ALA A 300 0.53 -11.68 -30.56
CA ALA A 300 0.63 -10.23 -30.79
C ALA A 300 1.45 -9.84 -32.05
N THR A 301 1.81 -10.80 -32.91
CA THR A 301 2.49 -10.55 -34.20
C THR A 301 1.55 -10.40 -35.40
N GLU A 302 0.23 -10.35 -35.22
CA GLU A 302 -0.63 -9.88 -36.31
C GLU A 302 -0.52 -8.36 -36.41
N ASN A 303 0.03 -7.90 -37.55
CA ASN A 303 0.18 -6.51 -37.95
C ASN A 303 -1.03 -5.67 -37.53
N TYR A 304 -0.82 -4.74 -36.59
CA TYR A 304 -1.66 -3.57 -36.49
C TYR A 304 -1.36 -2.71 -37.73
N ASP A 305 -2.16 -2.88 -38.79
CA ASP A 305 -2.34 -1.80 -39.77
C ASP A 305 -2.82 -0.57 -38.99
N ASP A 306 -2.09 0.54 -39.12
CA ASP A 306 -2.40 1.83 -38.50
C ASP A 306 -3.90 2.16 -38.67
N PRO A 307 -4.67 2.38 -37.59
CA PRO A 307 -6.02 2.89 -37.74
C PRO A 307 -5.94 4.35 -38.23
N GLU A 308 -6.55 4.61 -39.39
CA GLU A 308 -6.73 5.95 -39.95
C GLU A 308 -7.28 6.93 -38.89
N PRO A 309 -6.84 8.21 -38.91
CA PRO A 309 -7.27 9.18 -37.92
C PRO A 309 -8.76 9.48 -38.07
N ILE A 310 -9.53 9.17 -37.02
CA ILE A 310 -10.93 9.56 -36.91
C ILE A 310 -11.00 11.07 -36.73
N LEU A 311 -11.50 11.76 -37.76
CA LEU A 311 -11.88 13.17 -37.70
C LEU A 311 -13.04 13.33 -36.71
N LEU A 312 -12.84 14.10 -35.65
CA LEU A 312 -13.90 14.51 -34.74
C LEU A 312 -14.78 15.55 -35.44
N ASP A 313 -16.04 15.17 -35.68
CA ASP A 313 -17.10 16.08 -36.13
C ASP A 313 -17.61 16.92 -34.95
N ASN A 314 -17.87 18.20 -35.21
CA ASN A 314 -18.27 19.19 -34.21
C ASN A 314 -19.79 19.18 -34.01
N GLY A 315 -20.21 18.97 -32.76
CA GLY A 315 -21.43 19.55 -32.20
C GLY A 315 -22.68 18.67 -32.25
N GLU A 316 -23.27 18.41 -31.08
CA GLU A 316 -24.59 18.94 -30.71
C GLU A 316 -24.88 18.70 -29.21
N ASP A 317 -25.48 19.71 -28.59
CA ASP A 317 -25.88 19.82 -27.19
C ASP A 317 -26.77 18.67 -26.71
N LEU A 318 -26.41 18.02 -25.60
CA LEU A 318 -27.34 17.28 -24.74
C LEU A 318 -27.05 17.59 -23.27
N GLN A 319 -27.98 18.31 -22.64
CA GLN A 319 -27.96 18.61 -21.20
C GLN A 319 -28.28 17.35 -20.37
N PRO A 320 -27.63 17.11 -19.22
CA PRO A 320 -28.00 16.02 -18.32
C PRO A 320 -29.10 16.44 -17.34
N GLU A 321 -30.19 15.68 -17.30
CA GLU A 321 -31.20 15.71 -16.23
C GLU A 321 -30.60 15.18 -14.91
N TYR A 322 -30.70 15.99 -13.85
CA TYR A 322 -30.31 15.62 -12.49
C TYR A 322 -31.37 14.72 -11.84
N ILE A 323 -31.02 13.48 -11.53
CA ILE A 323 -31.78 12.63 -10.61
C ILE A 323 -31.28 12.93 -9.19
N ASN A 324 -32.15 13.58 -8.41
CA ASN A 324 -31.92 13.92 -7.01
C ASN A 324 -32.10 12.66 -6.14
N LEU A 325 -30.99 12.02 -5.73
CA LEU A 325 -30.99 11.06 -4.63
C LEU A 325 -30.47 11.77 -3.39
N GLY A 326 -31.36 12.00 -2.43
CA GLY A 326 -31.06 12.71 -1.18
C GLY A 326 -29.97 12.01 -0.39
N VAL A 327 -28.86 12.72 -0.18
CA VAL A 327 -27.79 12.35 0.74
C VAL A 327 -27.96 13.18 2.00
N ASP A 328 -28.12 12.50 3.14
CA ASP A 328 -28.16 13.14 4.45
C ASP A 328 -26.82 13.85 4.74
N LYS A 329 -26.93 15.14 5.05
CA LYS A 329 -25.80 16.04 5.30
C LYS A 329 -25.26 15.83 6.70
N ASN A 330 -24.01 15.39 6.80
CA ASN A 330 -23.13 15.70 7.93
C ASN A 330 -21.82 16.31 7.39
N GLU A 331 -21.95 17.49 6.75
CA GLU A 331 -20.83 18.30 6.23
C GLU A 331 -19.88 18.77 7.34
N GLU A 332 -20.39 18.99 8.57
CA GLU A 332 -19.57 19.45 9.70
C GLU A 332 -18.51 18.43 10.15
N THR A 333 -18.78 17.13 10.04
CA THR A 333 -17.83 16.08 10.44
C THR A 333 -16.71 15.91 9.42
N ALA A 334 -17.04 16.00 8.12
CA ALA A 334 -16.05 15.92 7.04
C ALA A 334 -15.04 17.09 7.10
N GLN A 335 -15.51 18.27 7.48
CA GLN A 335 -14.68 19.47 7.56
C GLN A 335 -13.74 19.46 8.78
N GLN A 336 -14.17 18.90 9.91
CA GLN A 336 -13.31 18.72 11.09
C GLN A 336 -12.21 17.67 10.86
N VAL A 337 -12.51 16.58 10.14
CA VAL A 337 -11.52 15.57 9.74
C VAL A 337 -10.51 16.16 8.74
N ALA A 338 -10.96 16.97 7.78
CA ALA A 338 -10.08 17.61 6.80
C ALA A 338 -9.05 18.56 7.42
N VAL A 339 -9.42 19.30 8.47
CA VAL A 339 -8.52 20.27 9.14
C VAL A 339 -7.45 19.57 10.00
N ALA A 340 -7.70 18.35 10.49
CA ALA A 340 -6.72 17.57 11.23
C ALA A 340 -5.60 16.96 10.34
N GLN A 341 -5.83 16.87 9.03
CA GLN A 341 -4.96 16.19 8.06
C GLN A 341 -3.65 16.94 7.73
N VAL A 342 -3.52 18.21 8.12
CA VAL A 342 -2.38 19.07 7.74
C VAL A 342 -1.18 18.95 8.71
N LYS A 343 -1.32 18.27 9.86
CA LYS A 343 -0.24 18.16 10.85
C LYS A 343 0.57 16.88 10.68
N ASN A 344 1.50 16.87 9.73
CA ASN A 344 2.51 15.81 9.63
C ASN A 344 3.69 16.04 10.58
N ALA A 345 4.20 14.94 11.13
CA ALA A 345 5.46 14.79 11.87
C ALA A 345 5.70 15.63 13.14
N ALA A 346 4.78 16.52 13.54
CA ALA A 346 4.79 17.14 14.86
C ALA A 346 3.93 16.32 15.81
N ALA A 347 4.48 15.91 16.96
CA ALA A 347 3.75 15.17 17.98
C ALA A 347 2.43 15.90 18.32
N ILE A 348 1.31 15.21 18.16
CA ILE A 348 0.00 15.71 18.59
C ILE A 348 -0.15 15.28 20.05
N ASN A 349 -0.25 16.23 20.98
CA ASN A 349 -0.61 15.93 22.36
C ASN A 349 -2.13 15.72 22.42
N ASP A 350 -2.61 14.49 22.23
CA ASP A 350 -4.01 14.14 22.41
C ASP A 350 -4.17 13.00 23.43
N PRO A 351 -4.69 13.28 24.65
CA PRO A 351 -4.96 12.25 25.66
C PRO A 351 -6.02 11.22 25.24
N LEU A 352 -6.75 11.45 24.14
CA LEU A 352 -7.78 10.53 23.65
C LEU A 352 -7.17 9.25 23.01
N ASN A 353 -5.95 9.33 22.48
CA ASN A 353 -5.30 8.22 21.78
C ASN A 353 -5.07 6.98 22.66
N ASP A 354 -4.67 7.17 23.93
CA ASP A 354 -4.41 6.07 24.86
C ASP A 354 -5.71 5.34 25.26
N HIS A 355 -6.80 6.08 25.43
CA HIS A 355 -8.12 5.52 25.76
C HIS A 355 -8.72 4.75 24.56
N MET A 356 -8.47 5.20 23.33
CA MET A 356 -8.93 4.50 22.14
C MET A 356 -8.20 3.17 21.94
N ALA A 357 -6.87 3.14 22.08
CA ALA A 357 -6.09 1.91 21.99
C ALA A 357 -6.55 0.82 22.98
N ALA A 358 -7.03 1.23 24.17
CA ALA A 358 -7.62 0.35 25.16
C ALA A 358 -9.02 -0.17 24.79
N LYS A 359 -9.84 0.61 24.08
CA LYS A 359 -11.21 0.21 23.66
C LYS A 359 -11.21 -0.83 22.53
N LEU A 360 -10.28 -0.74 21.59
CA LEU A 360 -10.21 -1.59 20.39
C LEU A 360 -9.93 -3.07 20.67
N ARG A 361 -9.59 -3.41 21.92
CA ARG A 361 -9.11 -4.74 22.30
C ARG A 361 -10.10 -5.51 23.19
N GLN A 362 -11.28 -4.96 23.46
CA GLN A 362 -12.27 -5.65 24.28
C GLN A 362 -13.20 -6.53 23.45
N GLY A 363 -12.95 -7.84 23.52
CA GLY A 363 -13.96 -8.90 23.56
C GLY A 363 -14.94 -9.01 22.38
N GLU A 364 -14.48 -9.54 21.25
CA GLU A 364 -15.30 -10.50 20.50
C GLU A 364 -14.55 -11.82 20.34
N PRO A 365 -15.24 -12.97 20.51
CA PRO A 365 -14.61 -14.27 20.34
C PRO A 365 -14.11 -14.44 18.90
N SER A 366 -12.94 -15.05 18.77
CA SER A 366 -12.35 -15.43 17.49
C SER A 366 -13.33 -16.31 16.68
N PRO A 367 -13.44 -16.14 15.34
CA PRO A 367 -14.26 -17.01 14.49
C PRO A 367 -13.93 -18.50 14.62
N PHE A 368 -12.73 -18.83 15.12
CA PHE A 368 -12.34 -20.21 15.42
C PHE A 368 -13.15 -20.86 16.55
N GLU A 369 -13.74 -20.08 17.47
CA GLU A 369 -14.62 -20.60 18.53
C GLU A 369 -16.04 -20.87 18.01
N MET A 370 -16.49 -20.15 16.98
CA MET A 370 -17.80 -20.37 16.34
C MET A 370 -17.84 -21.61 15.42
N SER A 371 -16.69 -22.16 15.04
CA SER A 371 -16.59 -23.32 14.14
C SER A 371 -16.94 -24.67 14.80
N SER A 372 -17.22 -24.71 16.10
CA SER A 372 -17.58 -25.96 16.79
C SER A 372 -19.09 -26.26 16.80
N GLY A 373 -19.92 -25.40 16.22
CA GLY A 373 -21.37 -25.59 16.12
C GLY A 373 -21.85 -25.88 14.69
N SER A 374 -22.23 -27.12 14.41
CA SER A 374 -22.85 -27.51 13.15
C SER A 374 -24.25 -26.90 12.99
N ALA A 375 -24.36 -25.73 12.37
CA ALA A 375 -25.59 -25.24 11.75
C ALA A 375 -25.29 -24.09 10.77
N MET A 376 -25.52 -24.32 9.47
CA MET A 376 -25.57 -23.23 8.47
C MET A 376 -26.68 -22.23 8.86
N PRO A 377 -26.41 -20.91 8.94
CA PRO A 377 -27.43 -19.91 9.21
C PRO A 377 -28.51 -19.96 8.12
N THR A 378 -29.76 -20.19 8.53
CA THR A 378 -30.94 -20.31 7.65
C THR A 378 -31.13 -19.13 6.68
N GLY A 379 -30.59 -17.95 7.00
CA GLY A 379 -30.62 -16.77 6.11
C GLY A 379 -29.75 -16.89 4.86
N ILE A 380 -28.59 -17.55 4.92
CA ILE A 380 -27.66 -17.67 3.78
C ILE A 380 -28.25 -18.62 2.72
N VAL A 381 -28.88 -19.70 3.16
CA VAL A 381 -29.57 -20.64 2.25
C VAL A 381 -30.71 -19.93 1.51
N LEU A 382 -31.45 -19.06 2.20
CA LEU A 382 -32.57 -18.34 1.59
C LEU A 382 -32.11 -17.33 0.54
N VAL A 383 -31.02 -16.60 0.80
CA VAL A 383 -30.41 -15.66 -0.16
C VAL A 383 -29.86 -16.40 -1.38
N LEU A 384 -29.20 -17.52 -1.19
CA LEU A 384 -28.68 -18.34 -2.29
C LEU A 384 -29.81 -18.92 -3.16
N VAL A 385 -30.88 -19.41 -2.54
CA VAL A 385 -32.06 -19.92 -3.27
C VAL A 385 -32.72 -18.81 -4.07
N LEU A 386 -32.91 -17.62 -3.49
CA LEU A 386 -33.49 -16.47 -4.19
C LEU A 386 -32.60 -15.98 -5.34
N ALA A 387 -31.28 -15.96 -5.16
CA ALA A 387 -30.33 -15.61 -6.21
C ALA A 387 -30.35 -16.62 -7.37
N ILE A 388 -30.44 -17.92 -7.06
CA ILE A 388 -30.56 -18.98 -8.08
C ILE A 388 -31.89 -18.86 -8.85
N VAL A 389 -33.01 -18.61 -8.15
CA VAL A 389 -34.32 -18.40 -8.79
C VAL A 389 -34.30 -17.13 -9.67
N PHE A 390 -33.68 -16.05 -9.20
CA PHE A 390 -33.56 -14.82 -9.97
C PHE A 390 -32.71 -15.02 -11.24
N VAL A 391 -31.55 -15.66 -11.13
CA VAL A 391 -30.68 -15.94 -12.28
C VAL A 391 -31.29 -16.96 -13.24
N THR A 392 -32.16 -17.86 -12.79
CA THR A 392 -32.81 -18.85 -13.68
C THR A 392 -34.00 -18.26 -14.44
N VAL A 393 -34.78 -17.37 -13.81
CA VAL A 393 -36.03 -16.83 -14.39
C VAL A 393 -35.82 -15.47 -15.08
N SER A 394 -34.85 -14.65 -14.65
CA SER A 394 -34.65 -13.31 -15.20
C SER A 394 -34.20 -13.33 -16.67
N ASN A 395 -34.71 -12.38 -17.44
CA ASN A 395 -34.36 -12.18 -18.86
C ASN A 395 -33.43 -10.97 -19.08
N ASP A 396 -32.69 -10.54 -18.05
CA ASP A 396 -31.66 -9.50 -18.19
C ASP A 396 -30.35 -10.03 -18.79
N SER A 397 -29.51 -9.12 -19.31
CA SER A 397 -28.26 -9.46 -19.99
C SER A 397 -27.23 -10.12 -19.06
N LYS A 398 -27.19 -9.76 -17.77
CA LYS A 398 -26.27 -10.34 -16.78
C LYS A 398 -26.69 -11.75 -16.40
N SER A 399 -27.98 -12.00 -16.16
CA SER A 399 -28.50 -13.37 -15.91
C SER A 399 -28.28 -14.30 -17.10
N ARG A 400 -28.43 -13.80 -18.34
CA ARG A 400 -28.07 -14.57 -19.56
C ARG A 400 -26.58 -14.92 -19.62
N ALA A 401 -25.69 -13.98 -19.27
CA ALA A 401 -24.25 -14.21 -19.25
C ALA A 401 -23.85 -15.24 -18.20
N ILE A 402 -24.45 -15.19 -17.01
CA ILE A 402 -24.22 -16.16 -15.93
C ILE A 402 -24.69 -17.56 -16.37
N ARG A 403 -25.90 -17.70 -16.93
CA ARG A 403 -26.40 -18.99 -17.46
C ARG A 403 -25.48 -19.56 -18.54
N ARG A 404 -24.96 -18.73 -19.45
CA ARG A 404 -24.00 -19.16 -20.48
C ARG A 404 -22.69 -19.67 -19.87
N ARG A 405 -22.12 -18.97 -18.89
CA ARG A 405 -20.88 -19.40 -18.19
C ARG A 405 -21.06 -20.72 -17.44
N VAL A 406 -22.20 -20.91 -16.77
CA VAL A 406 -22.51 -22.16 -16.06
C VAL A 406 -22.65 -23.34 -17.03
N CYS A 407 -23.38 -23.16 -18.14
CA CYS A 407 -23.52 -24.21 -19.17
C CYS A 407 -22.18 -24.60 -19.82
N VAL A 408 -21.28 -23.63 -20.05
CA VAL A 408 -19.93 -23.90 -20.58
C VAL A 408 -19.10 -24.70 -19.57
N ASN A 409 -19.13 -24.34 -18.29
CA ASN A 409 -18.43 -25.09 -17.25
C ASN A 409 -18.97 -26.51 -17.04
N MET A 410 -20.28 -26.73 -17.19
CA MET A 410 -20.85 -28.08 -17.12
C MET A 410 -20.45 -28.95 -18.31
N LYS A 411 -20.36 -28.39 -19.53
CA LYS A 411 -19.85 -29.12 -20.71
C LYS A 411 -18.38 -29.48 -20.55
N ASN A 412 -17.56 -28.58 -20.01
CA ASN A 412 -16.13 -28.83 -19.77
C ASN A 412 -15.89 -29.88 -18.67
N LYS A 413 -16.73 -29.92 -17.63
CA LYS A 413 -16.68 -30.97 -16.60
C LYS A 413 -17.14 -32.34 -17.11
N ALA A 414 -18.14 -32.38 -17.99
CA ALA A 414 -18.61 -33.63 -18.59
C ALA A 414 -17.57 -34.24 -19.57
N GLY A 415 -16.83 -33.42 -20.30
CA GLY A 415 -15.75 -33.90 -21.19
C GLY A 415 -14.53 -34.45 -20.44
N ARG A 416 -14.23 -33.92 -19.25
CA ARG A 416 -13.10 -34.36 -18.40
C ARG A 416 -13.39 -35.63 -17.58
N ALA A 417 -14.63 -36.11 -17.56
CA ALA A 417 -15.02 -37.33 -16.85
C ALA A 417 -15.01 -38.58 -17.77
N THR A 418 -14.65 -38.41 -19.05
CA THR A 418 -14.64 -39.47 -20.08
C THR A 418 -13.26 -39.68 -20.73
N GLU A 419 -12.18 -39.24 -20.09
CA GLU A 419 -10.79 -39.58 -20.46
C GLU A 419 -10.07 -40.32 -19.33
#